data_AF-A0AAV1HZA1-F1
#
_entry.id   AF-A0AAV1HZA1-F1
#
_cell.length_a   1.000
_cell.length_b   1.000
_cell.length_c   1.000
_cell.angle_alpha   90.00
_cell.angle_beta   90.00
_cell.angle_gamma   90.00
#
_symmetry.space_group_name_H-M   'P 1'
#
loop_
_entity.id
_entity.type
_entity.pdbx_description
1 polymer ?
#
loop_
_entity_poly.entity_id
_entity_poly.type
_entity_poly.pdbx_seq_one_letter_code
_entity_poly.pdbx_strand_id
1 'polypeptide(L)'
;MTDTNFVSLPGVLTCAVGGVIRAFAWSFNREASQVASARRIENLADLQKEGSKASELVTVTGIAWSSHPLKCELSDRKAILAESWIDRHILRTVDTKSWVRNHEKSTERIRSSRRDTPWCLVDSSGSACLPVLNAWTAKYLPWEYTEIHTPEDRGLAQKALDMLSGMRAVGRTETEAVIPVNAQLTAVGELVSTSRPGAVSSGSIRSQKGHVVALQAPQRGGPFILTDHSLPQLLETLNSRTHMAKFIANCFIGVGAAIITYRAIQAALQLRRKRKERRRAQEISQKRRLAEQQRRMSVQSHRRGQLASAAQATGVDGAREEGLCVVCIDSRADSVFLCGHMCVCELCATGLSACPICRRRSRPIRVFAT
;
A
#
# COMPACT_ATOMS: atom_id res chain seq x y z
N MET A 1 6.69 -24.18 -5.36
CA MET A 1 6.53 -22.76 -5.73
C MET A 1 6.18 -21.99 -4.47
N THR A 2 7.08 -21.12 -4.06
CA THR A 2 7.11 -20.40 -2.78
C THR A 2 6.33 -19.10 -2.88
N ASP A 3 5.05 -19.10 -2.51
CA ASP A 3 4.33 -17.85 -2.24
C ASP A 3 4.73 -17.32 -0.86
N THR A 4 5.90 -16.71 -0.79
CA THR A 4 6.43 -15.97 0.37
C THR A 4 6.02 -14.49 0.34
N ASN A 5 4.85 -14.16 -0.19
CA ASN A 5 4.31 -12.81 -0.12
C ASN A 5 3.58 -12.62 1.21
N PHE A 6 4.35 -12.33 2.26
CA PHE A 6 3.85 -11.92 3.59
C PHE A 6 3.03 -10.63 3.56
N VAL A 7 3.15 -9.87 2.48
CA VAL A 7 2.44 -8.60 2.29
C VAL A 7 1.06 -8.89 1.72
N SER A 8 0.01 -8.52 2.46
CA SER A 8 -1.35 -8.55 1.93
C SER A 8 -1.48 -7.49 0.84
N LEU A 9 -1.30 -7.91 -0.42
CA LEU A 9 -1.44 -7.03 -1.59
C LEU A 9 -2.77 -6.25 -1.56
N PRO A 10 -3.94 -6.86 -1.23
CA PRO A 10 -5.18 -6.10 -1.10
C PRO A 10 -5.14 -5.03 0.00
N GLY A 11 -4.59 -5.35 1.18
CA GLY A 11 -4.52 -4.38 2.29
C GLY A 11 -3.59 -3.21 1.97
N VAL A 12 -2.46 -3.48 1.29
CA VAL A 12 -1.55 -2.43 0.82
C VAL A 12 -2.19 -1.55 -0.24
N LEU A 13 -2.90 -2.14 -1.21
CA LEU A 13 -3.63 -1.39 -2.24
C LEU A 13 -4.69 -0.48 -1.61
N THR A 14 -5.48 -0.97 -0.64
CA THR A 14 -6.48 -0.16 0.05
C THR A 14 -5.85 1.01 0.82
N CYS A 15 -4.72 0.78 1.50
CA CYS A 15 -3.97 1.85 2.14
C CYS A 15 -3.41 2.86 1.12
N ALA A 16 -2.92 2.39 -0.03
CA ALA A 16 -2.39 3.25 -1.09
C ALA A 16 -3.49 4.15 -1.67
N VAL A 17 -4.69 3.60 -1.92
CA VAL A 17 -5.87 4.39 -2.32
C VAL A 17 -6.20 5.45 -1.27
N GLY A 18 -6.23 5.07 0.02
CA GLY A 18 -6.42 6.02 1.11
C GLY A 18 -5.36 7.14 1.14
N GLY A 19 -4.10 6.80 0.86
CA GLY A 19 -2.99 7.76 0.72
C GLY A 19 -3.18 8.73 -0.45
N VAL A 20 -3.63 8.25 -1.61
CA VAL A 20 -3.95 9.09 -2.77
C VAL A 20 -5.09 10.05 -2.44
N ILE A 21 -6.17 9.57 -1.82
CA ILE A 21 -7.30 10.42 -1.39
C ILE A 21 -6.82 11.47 -0.36
N ARG A 22 -5.91 11.10 0.55
CA ARG A 22 -5.29 12.02 1.52
C ARG A 22 -4.52 13.14 0.83
N ALA A 23 -3.79 12.84 -0.25
CA ALA A 23 -3.07 13.82 -1.06
C ALA A 23 -4.03 14.78 -1.79
N PHE A 24 -5.13 14.27 -2.35
CA PHE A 24 -6.19 15.10 -2.90
C PHE A 24 -6.82 16.00 -1.82
N ALA A 25 -7.10 15.46 -0.64
CA ALA A 25 -7.63 16.23 0.49
C ALA A 25 -6.69 17.37 0.91
N TRP A 26 -5.37 17.16 0.83
CA TRP A 26 -4.38 18.22 1.06
C TRP A 26 -4.44 19.32 0.00
N SER A 27 -4.64 18.96 -1.27
CA SER A 27 -4.84 19.94 -2.35
C SER A 27 -6.08 20.81 -2.11
N PHE A 28 -7.21 20.24 -1.74
CA PHE A 28 -8.42 21.01 -1.41
C PHE A 28 -8.23 21.88 -0.18
N ASN A 29 -7.54 21.38 0.84
CA ASN A 29 -7.21 22.15 2.04
C ASN A 29 -6.33 23.37 1.70
N ARG A 30 -5.37 23.21 0.78
CA ARG A 30 -4.51 24.30 0.31
C ARG A 30 -5.33 25.37 -0.43
N GLU A 31 -6.24 24.96 -1.29
CA GLU A 31 -7.14 25.87 -2.01
C GLU A 31 -8.02 26.67 -1.03
N ALA A 32 -8.66 26.01 -0.07
CA ALA A 32 -9.46 26.65 0.98
C ALA A 32 -8.64 27.65 1.81
N SER A 33 -7.40 27.28 2.18
CA SER A 33 -6.51 28.15 2.96
C SER A 33 -6.08 29.39 2.17
N GLN A 34 -5.82 29.24 0.86
CA GLN A 34 -5.46 30.36 -0.01
C GLN A 34 -6.63 31.34 -0.17
N VAL A 35 -7.85 30.82 -0.41
CA VAL A 35 -9.07 31.65 -0.48
C VAL A 35 -9.32 32.37 0.85
N ALA A 36 -9.14 31.68 1.99
CA ALA A 36 -9.31 32.28 3.32
C ALA A 36 -8.26 33.37 3.62
N SER A 37 -7.04 33.23 3.10
CA SER A 37 -5.97 34.23 3.24
C SER A 37 -6.06 35.39 2.25
N ALA A 38 -6.91 35.29 1.22
CA ALA A 38 -7.05 36.31 0.20
C ALA A 38 -7.61 37.60 0.80
N ARG A 39 -7.07 38.74 0.38
CA ARG A 39 -7.54 40.04 0.87
C ARG A 39 -8.96 40.28 0.37
N ARG A 40 -9.87 40.51 1.31
CA ARG A 40 -11.26 40.85 0.98
C ARG A 40 -11.37 42.32 0.58
N ILE A 41 -12.03 42.56 -0.55
CA ILE A 41 -12.37 43.90 -1.04
C ILE A 41 -13.88 44.01 -1.02
N GLU A 42 -14.40 44.81 -0.08
CA GLU A 42 -15.82 45.07 0.02
C GLU A 42 -16.24 46.23 -0.86
N ASN A 43 -15.42 47.29 -0.94
CA ASN A 43 -15.65 48.42 -1.81
C ASN A 43 -14.55 48.55 -2.86
N LEU A 44 -14.95 48.53 -4.13
CA LEU A 44 -14.05 48.69 -5.26
C LEU A 44 -13.36 50.06 -5.29
N ALA A 45 -13.95 51.10 -4.68
CA ALA A 45 -13.34 52.42 -4.58
C ALA A 45 -12.07 52.41 -3.70
N ASP A 46 -11.95 51.48 -2.76
CA ASP A 46 -10.79 51.40 -1.87
C ASP A 46 -9.53 50.95 -2.63
N LEU A 47 -9.69 50.18 -3.73
CA LEU A 47 -8.59 49.82 -4.62
C LEU A 47 -7.96 51.04 -5.30
N GLN A 48 -8.73 52.10 -5.53
CA GLN A 48 -8.23 53.33 -6.12
C GLN A 48 -7.42 54.14 -5.09
N LYS A 49 -7.81 54.10 -3.81
CA LYS A 49 -7.17 54.88 -2.72
C LYS A 49 -5.91 54.21 -2.19
N GLU A 50 -5.98 52.92 -1.90
CA GLU A 50 -4.90 52.19 -1.22
C GLU A 50 -3.81 51.69 -2.18
N GLY A 51 -4.11 51.69 -3.48
CA GLY A 51 -3.22 51.18 -4.52
C GLY A 51 -3.19 49.65 -4.55
N SER A 52 -3.20 49.09 -5.76
CA SER A 52 -3.04 47.65 -5.94
C SER A 52 -1.58 47.25 -5.73
N LYS A 53 -1.31 46.38 -4.76
CA LYS A 53 -0.04 45.64 -4.72
C LYS A 53 -0.03 44.69 -5.91
N ALA A 54 1.01 44.76 -6.73
CA ALA A 54 1.15 43.86 -7.86
C ALA A 54 1.14 42.40 -7.37
N SER A 55 0.33 41.56 -8.02
CA SER A 55 0.24 40.14 -7.74
C SER A 55 -0.37 39.75 -6.38
N GLU A 56 -1.25 40.59 -5.84
CA GLU A 56 -2.03 40.28 -4.64
C GLU A 56 -3.24 39.38 -4.97
N LEU A 57 -3.42 38.31 -4.20
CA LEU A 57 -4.62 37.46 -4.27
C LEU A 57 -5.75 38.13 -3.49
N VAL A 58 -6.88 38.34 -4.16
CA VAL A 58 -8.01 39.08 -3.60
C VAL A 58 -9.32 38.35 -3.81
N THR A 59 -10.27 38.65 -2.94
CA THR A 59 -11.67 38.25 -3.07
C THR A 59 -12.53 39.50 -3.24
N VAL A 60 -13.31 39.54 -4.32
CA VAL A 60 -14.18 40.65 -4.70
C VAL A 60 -15.59 40.12 -4.89
N THR A 61 -16.57 40.81 -4.31
CA THR A 61 -18.00 40.56 -4.58
C THR A 61 -18.56 41.71 -5.38
N GLY A 62 -19.28 41.42 -6.47
CA GLY A 62 -19.84 42.44 -7.32
C GLY A 62 -20.88 41.92 -8.30
N ILE A 63 -21.46 42.82 -9.06
CA ILE A 63 -22.45 42.53 -10.09
C ILE A 63 -21.73 42.43 -11.43
N ALA A 64 -22.01 41.39 -12.21
CA ALA A 64 -21.43 41.23 -13.54
C ALA A 64 -22.03 42.19 -14.55
N TRP A 65 -21.22 43.05 -15.15
CA TRP A 65 -21.68 44.04 -16.11
C TRP A 65 -20.84 44.02 -17.40
N SER A 66 -21.48 44.25 -18.54
CA SER A 66 -20.83 44.42 -19.83
C SER A 66 -21.49 45.53 -20.63
N SER A 67 -20.69 46.30 -21.36
CA SER A 67 -21.14 47.32 -22.30
C SER A 67 -21.75 46.72 -23.58
N HIS A 68 -21.31 45.52 -23.96
CA HIS A 68 -21.73 44.81 -25.16
C HIS A 68 -22.07 43.36 -24.80
N PRO A 69 -23.17 43.13 -24.06
CA PRO A 69 -23.56 41.79 -23.65
C PRO A 69 -23.86 40.91 -24.86
N LEU A 70 -23.54 39.62 -24.73
CA LEU A 70 -23.92 38.61 -25.71
C LEU A 70 -25.45 38.48 -25.72
N LYS A 71 -26.03 38.35 -26.91
CA LYS A 71 -27.43 37.95 -27.08
C LYS A 71 -27.48 36.44 -27.18
N CYS A 72 -28.16 35.80 -26.22
CA CYS A 72 -28.34 34.37 -26.16
C CYS A 72 -29.49 33.94 -27.08
N GLU A 73 -29.30 32.82 -27.79
CA GLU A 73 -30.21 32.38 -28.86
C GLU A 73 -31.36 31.53 -28.32
N LEU A 74 -31.11 30.68 -27.31
CA LEU A 74 -32.12 29.78 -26.74
C LEU A 74 -32.87 30.41 -25.57
N SER A 75 -32.16 31.18 -24.73
CA SER A 75 -32.73 31.79 -23.53
C SER A 75 -33.29 33.21 -23.73
N ASP A 76 -33.01 33.87 -24.86
CA ASP A 76 -33.26 35.30 -25.14
C ASP A 76 -32.74 36.25 -24.02
N ARG A 77 -31.74 35.81 -23.26
CA ARG A 77 -31.07 36.58 -22.20
C ARG A 77 -29.84 37.32 -22.72
N LYS A 78 -29.41 38.30 -21.93
CA LYS A 78 -28.13 38.99 -22.10
C LYS A 78 -27.08 38.33 -21.20
N ALA A 79 -25.93 37.95 -21.75
CA ALA A 79 -24.90 37.22 -21.02
C ALA A 79 -23.49 37.82 -21.16
N ILE A 80 -22.65 37.57 -20.16
CA ILE A 80 -21.22 37.88 -20.19
C ILE A 80 -20.39 36.72 -20.77
N LEU A 81 -20.84 35.48 -20.52
CA LEU A 81 -20.25 34.23 -20.95
C LEU A 81 -21.38 33.32 -21.42
N ALA A 82 -21.20 32.68 -22.57
CA ALA A 82 -22.14 31.71 -23.10
C ALA A 82 -21.41 30.53 -23.75
N GLU A 83 -21.77 29.32 -23.36
CA GLU A 83 -21.38 28.08 -24.03
C GLU A 83 -22.65 27.43 -24.60
N SER A 84 -22.66 27.11 -25.89
CA SER A 84 -23.76 26.36 -26.51
C SER A 84 -23.26 25.08 -27.16
N TRP A 85 -24.03 24.01 -27.06
CA TRP A 85 -23.72 22.73 -27.69
C TRP A 85 -24.97 21.98 -28.12
N ILE A 86 -24.78 21.07 -29.07
CA ILE A 86 -25.85 20.22 -29.61
C ILE A 86 -25.45 18.77 -29.39
N ASP A 87 -26.26 18.05 -28.61
CA ASP A 87 -26.10 16.62 -28.37
C ASP A 87 -27.17 15.84 -29.13
N ARG A 88 -26.73 14.88 -29.96
CA ARG A 88 -27.60 13.94 -30.67
C ARG A 88 -27.87 12.73 -29.79
N HIS A 89 -29.13 12.38 -29.61
CA HIS A 89 -29.55 11.18 -28.88
C HIS A 89 -29.71 10.01 -29.84
N ILE A 90 -28.97 8.93 -29.59
CA ILE A 90 -28.94 7.72 -30.42
C ILE A 90 -29.31 6.51 -29.57
N LEU A 91 -30.27 5.71 -30.04
CA LEU A 91 -30.56 4.39 -29.52
C LEU A 91 -29.75 3.36 -30.29
N ARG A 92 -29.26 2.35 -29.58
CA ARG A 92 -28.65 1.19 -30.20
C ARG A 92 -29.53 -0.03 -29.99
N THR A 93 -29.60 -0.87 -31.01
CA THR A 93 -30.28 -2.15 -30.89
C THR A 93 -29.41 -3.11 -30.08
N VAL A 94 -30.02 -3.84 -29.15
CA VAL A 94 -29.35 -4.96 -28.44
C VAL A 94 -29.70 -6.27 -29.14
N ASP A 95 -30.96 -6.40 -29.57
CA ASP A 95 -31.48 -7.48 -30.42
C ASP A 95 -32.44 -6.91 -31.48
N THR A 96 -32.76 -7.66 -32.53
CA THR A 96 -33.61 -7.26 -33.68
C THR A 96 -34.98 -6.63 -33.36
N LYS A 97 -35.43 -6.66 -32.09
CA LYS A 97 -36.71 -6.11 -31.63
C LYS A 97 -36.60 -5.06 -30.51
N SER A 98 -35.45 -4.86 -29.88
CA SER A 98 -35.31 -3.97 -28.71
C SER A 98 -34.28 -2.86 -28.95
N TRP A 99 -34.73 -1.61 -28.76
CA TRP A 99 -33.90 -0.42 -28.77
C TRP A 99 -33.59 -0.03 -27.33
N VAL A 100 -32.32 -0.03 -26.94
CA VAL A 100 -31.93 0.30 -25.56
C VAL A 100 -31.21 1.64 -25.54
N ARG A 101 -31.64 2.51 -24.63
CA ARG A 101 -30.95 3.75 -24.31
C ARG A 101 -29.84 3.42 -23.31
N ASN A 102 -28.60 3.41 -23.77
CA ASN A 102 -27.45 3.29 -22.88
C ASN A 102 -26.90 4.69 -22.58
N HIS A 103 -27.21 5.23 -21.39
CA HIS A 103 -26.96 6.63 -21.02
C HIS A 103 -25.53 7.12 -21.26
N GLU A 104 -24.53 6.24 -21.23
CA GLU A 104 -23.11 6.60 -21.41
C GLU A 104 -22.66 6.64 -22.88
N LYS A 105 -23.39 5.97 -23.80
CA LYS A 105 -23.03 5.86 -25.23
C LYS A 105 -24.13 6.35 -26.17
N SER A 106 -25.22 6.89 -25.62
CA SER A 106 -26.40 7.33 -26.38
C SER A 106 -26.39 8.80 -26.75
N THR A 107 -25.36 9.56 -26.38
CA THR A 107 -25.25 10.99 -26.69
C THR A 107 -23.97 11.28 -27.46
N GLU A 108 -24.11 11.88 -28.63
CA GLU A 108 -22.99 12.31 -29.47
C GLU A 108 -23.01 13.84 -29.58
N ARG A 109 -21.94 14.50 -29.12
CA ARG A 109 -21.82 15.95 -29.23
C ARG A 109 -21.44 16.36 -30.65
N ILE A 110 -22.37 16.98 -31.36
CA ILE A 110 -22.20 17.37 -32.77
C ILE A 110 -21.40 18.67 -32.87
N ARG A 111 -21.73 19.65 -32.03
CA ARG A 111 -21.18 21.00 -32.12
C ARG A 111 -21.07 21.60 -30.73
N SER A 112 -20.05 22.40 -30.51
CA SER A 112 -19.93 23.28 -29.34
C SER A 112 -19.38 24.64 -29.75
N SER A 113 -19.79 25.69 -29.05
CA SER A 113 -19.38 27.06 -29.28
C SER A 113 -19.22 27.77 -27.94
N ARG A 114 -18.11 28.48 -27.76
CA ARG A 114 -17.85 29.33 -26.58
C ARG A 114 -17.75 30.77 -27.02
N ARG A 115 -18.48 31.64 -26.34
CA ARG A 115 -18.53 33.08 -26.58
C ARG A 115 -18.38 33.83 -25.28
N ASP A 116 -17.55 34.85 -25.27
CA ASP A 116 -17.41 35.82 -24.19
C ASP A 116 -17.37 37.25 -24.75
N THR A 117 -17.68 38.21 -23.89
CA THR A 117 -17.59 39.64 -24.19
C THR A 117 -16.80 40.32 -23.09
N PRO A 118 -16.07 41.43 -23.33
CA PRO A 118 -15.45 42.19 -22.26
C PRO A 118 -16.48 42.59 -21.18
N TRP A 119 -16.18 42.27 -19.93
CA TRP A 119 -17.06 42.49 -18.80
C TRP A 119 -16.25 42.83 -17.53
N CYS A 120 -16.93 43.39 -16.53
CA CYS A 120 -16.34 43.70 -15.24
C CYS A 120 -17.30 43.43 -14.08
N LEU A 121 -16.73 43.32 -12.89
CA LEU A 121 -17.48 43.37 -11.65
C LEU A 121 -17.67 44.82 -11.25
N VAL A 122 -18.93 45.22 -11.07
CA VAL A 122 -19.27 46.53 -10.51
C VAL A 122 -19.74 46.37 -9.07
N ASP A 123 -19.44 47.37 -8.24
CA ASP A 123 -20.01 47.45 -6.91
C ASP A 123 -21.52 47.76 -6.99
N SER A 124 -22.25 47.51 -5.92
CA SER A 124 -23.64 47.94 -5.71
C SER A 124 -23.90 49.42 -6.04
N SER A 125 -22.89 50.28 -5.84
CA SER A 125 -22.92 51.70 -6.20
C SER A 125 -22.79 52.01 -7.70
N GLY A 126 -22.41 51.02 -8.54
CA GLY A 126 -22.20 51.19 -9.98
C GLY A 126 -21.07 52.13 -10.38
N SER A 127 -20.30 52.65 -9.42
CA SER A 127 -19.34 53.75 -9.65
C SER A 127 -17.94 53.29 -10.04
N ALA A 128 -17.60 52.03 -9.72
CA ALA A 128 -16.29 51.43 -10.01
C ALA A 128 -16.48 50.05 -10.66
N CYS A 129 -15.64 49.77 -11.65
CA CYS A 129 -15.68 48.58 -12.49
C CYS A 129 -14.31 47.91 -12.48
N LEU A 130 -14.28 46.62 -12.11
CA LEU A 130 -13.09 45.78 -12.07
C LEU A 130 -13.16 44.74 -13.21
N PRO A 131 -12.48 44.97 -14.35
CA PRO A 131 -12.46 44.03 -15.46
C PRO A 131 -11.95 42.66 -15.04
N VAL A 132 -12.59 41.60 -15.55
CA VAL A 132 -12.17 40.22 -15.32
C VAL A 132 -11.61 39.64 -16.61
N LEU A 133 -10.35 39.22 -16.59
CA LEU A 133 -9.64 38.70 -17.75
C LEU A 133 -9.69 37.17 -17.78
N ASN A 134 -9.87 36.60 -18.98
CA ASN A 134 -9.83 35.16 -19.21
C ASN A 134 -10.74 34.35 -18.26
N ALA A 135 -11.98 34.82 -18.09
CA ALA A 135 -12.95 34.24 -17.14
C ALA A 135 -13.21 32.72 -17.33
N TRP A 136 -13.04 32.20 -18.55
CA TRP A 136 -13.12 30.77 -18.86
C TRP A 136 -12.16 29.88 -18.06
N THR A 137 -11.08 30.45 -17.53
CA THR A 137 -10.12 29.71 -16.69
C THR A 137 -10.57 29.56 -15.24
N ALA A 138 -11.65 30.25 -14.84
CA ALA A 138 -12.17 30.20 -13.49
C ALA A 138 -12.85 28.86 -13.18
N LYS A 139 -12.72 28.43 -11.94
CA LYS A 139 -13.49 27.31 -11.40
C LYS A 139 -14.84 27.80 -10.85
N TYR A 140 -15.81 26.89 -10.83
CA TYR A 140 -17.13 27.06 -10.21
C TYR A 140 -18.06 28.09 -10.87
N LEU A 141 -17.83 28.36 -12.16
CA LEU A 141 -18.67 29.26 -12.97
C LEU A 141 -20.16 28.95 -12.77
N PRO A 142 -20.98 29.93 -12.35
CA PRO A 142 -22.39 29.72 -12.01
C PRO A 142 -23.24 29.72 -13.28
N TRP A 143 -23.17 28.62 -14.03
CA TRP A 143 -23.90 28.45 -15.27
C TRP A 143 -25.40 28.30 -15.04
N GLU A 144 -26.19 29.09 -15.76
CA GLU A 144 -27.62 28.86 -15.96
C GLU A 144 -27.84 28.11 -17.27
N TYR A 145 -28.57 27.00 -17.22
CA TYR A 145 -28.76 26.12 -18.38
C TYR A 145 -30.16 26.27 -18.96
N THR A 146 -30.25 26.39 -20.28
CA THR A 146 -31.49 26.30 -21.06
C THR A 146 -31.35 25.16 -22.06
N GLU A 147 -32.30 24.24 -22.07
CA GLU A 147 -32.29 23.07 -22.95
C GLU A 147 -33.56 23.02 -23.78
N ILE A 148 -33.40 22.82 -25.09
CA ILE A 148 -34.50 22.60 -26.01
C ILE A 148 -34.31 21.23 -26.66
N HIS A 149 -35.31 20.38 -26.53
CA HIS A 149 -35.32 19.07 -27.18
C HIS A 149 -36.12 19.11 -28.47
N THR A 150 -35.47 18.81 -29.59
CA THR A 150 -36.09 18.69 -30.89
C THR A 150 -36.10 17.21 -31.32
N PRO A 151 -37.27 16.58 -31.43
CA PRO A 151 -37.36 15.21 -31.94
C PRO A 151 -36.92 15.19 -33.41
N GLU A 152 -36.27 14.10 -33.83
CA GLU A 152 -35.85 13.94 -35.22
C GLU A 152 -36.98 13.27 -36.02
N ASP A 153 -37.54 14.00 -36.98
CA ASP A 153 -38.59 13.49 -37.85
C ASP A 153 -38.04 12.43 -38.80
N ARG A 154 -38.77 11.31 -38.92
CA ARG A 154 -38.28 10.10 -39.59
C ARG A 154 -39.11 9.73 -40.80
N GLY A 155 -38.52 9.93 -41.98
CA GLY A 155 -39.00 9.33 -43.22
C GLY A 155 -38.83 7.81 -43.26
N LEU A 156 -39.49 7.15 -44.21
CA LEU A 156 -39.46 5.68 -44.37
C LEU A 156 -38.05 5.16 -44.70
N ALA A 157 -37.32 5.86 -45.57
CA ALA A 157 -35.94 5.49 -45.94
C ALA A 157 -34.99 5.51 -44.72
N GLN A 158 -35.13 6.51 -43.85
CA GLN A 158 -34.31 6.63 -42.65
C GLN A 158 -34.60 5.49 -41.65
N LYS A 159 -35.86 5.09 -41.49
CA LYS A 159 -36.24 3.94 -40.63
C LYS A 159 -35.62 2.62 -41.11
N ALA A 160 -35.56 2.41 -42.42
CA ALA A 160 -34.91 1.22 -42.99
C ALA A 160 -33.39 1.24 -42.75
N LEU A 161 -32.75 2.40 -42.92
CA LEU A 161 -31.32 2.58 -42.63
C LEU A 161 -31.00 2.38 -41.14
N ASP A 162 -31.85 2.86 -40.24
CA ASP A 162 -31.69 2.65 -38.80
C ASP A 162 -31.70 1.15 -38.45
N MET A 163 -32.60 0.39 -39.08
CA MET A 163 -32.71 -1.07 -38.88
C MET A 163 -31.48 -1.81 -39.42
N LEU A 164 -30.92 -1.38 -40.55
CA LEU A 164 -29.70 -1.95 -41.12
C LEU A 164 -28.45 -1.60 -40.31
N SER A 165 -28.35 -0.35 -39.84
CA SER A 165 -27.19 0.15 -39.08
C SER A 165 -27.21 -0.24 -37.60
N GLY A 166 -28.36 -0.68 -37.08
CA GLY A 166 -28.55 -0.97 -35.66
C GLY A 166 -28.46 0.26 -34.75
N MET A 167 -28.47 1.46 -35.35
CA MET A 167 -28.41 2.75 -34.67
C MET A 167 -29.61 3.58 -35.10
N ARG A 168 -30.22 4.28 -34.15
CA ARG A 168 -31.39 5.11 -34.41
C ARG A 168 -31.23 6.45 -33.73
N ALA A 169 -31.15 7.53 -34.51
CA ALA A 169 -31.24 8.87 -33.95
C ALA A 169 -32.68 9.14 -33.49
N VAL A 170 -32.83 9.67 -32.28
CA VAL A 170 -34.13 9.93 -31.63
C VAL A 170 -34.49 11.40 -31.71
N GLY A 171 -33.49 12.26 -31.61
CA GLY A 171 -33.66 13.69 -31.46
C GLY A 171 -32.34 14.34 -31.14
N ARG A 172 -32.37 15.67 -31.09
CA ARG A 172 -31.23 16.50 -30.70
C ARG A 172 -31.66 17.34 -29.51
N THR A 173 -30.76 17.53 -28.58
CA THR A 173 -30.92 18.51 -27.51
C THR A 173 -29.92 19.62 -27.77
N GLU A 174 -30.43 20.83 -27.90
CA GLU A 174 -29.62 22.04 -27.93
C GLU A 174 -29.58 22.61 -26.51
N THR A 175 -28.38 22.76 -25.97
CA THR A 175 -28.16 23.29 -24.63
C THR A 175 -27.38 24.59 -24.73
N GLU A 176 -27.84 25.62 -24.02
CA GLU A 176 -27.17 26.90 -23.84
C GLU A 176 -26.92 27.11 -22.34
N ALA A 177 -25.65 27.21 -21.96
CA ALA A 177 -25.20 27.55 -20.61
C ALA A 177 -24.70 29.00 -20.61
N VAL A 178 -25.26 29.84 -19.74
CA VAL A 178 -25.00 31.28 -19.72
C VAL A 178 -24.68 31.77 -18.33
N ILE A 179 -23.84 32.80 -18.24
CA ILE A 179 -23.76 33.64 -17.04
C ILE A 179 -24.40 34.97 -17.42
N PRO A 180 -25.56 35.32 -16.82
CA PRO A 180 -26.29 36.51 -17.22
C PRO A 180 -25.58 37.79 -16.79
N VAL A 181 -25.85 38.87 -17.51
CA VAL A 181 -25.54 40.21 -16.96
C VAL A 181 -26.38 40.45 -15.70
N ASN A 182 -25.86 41.29 -14.82
CA ASN A 182 -26.42 41.61 -13.52
C ASN A 182 -26.44 40.44 -12.50
N ALA A 183 -25.74 39.34 -12.79
CA ALA A 183 -25.52 38.28 -11.81
C ALA A 183 -24.64 38.79 -10.65
N GLN A 184 -25.01 38.45 -9.42
CA GLN A 184 -24.14 38.68 -8.26
C GLN A 184 -23.09 37.58 -8.21
N LEU A 185 -21.82 37.98 -8.30
CA LEU A 185 -20.67 37.07 -8.36
C LEU A 185 -19.66 37.40 -7.27
N THR A 186 -19.09 36.34 -6.68
CA THR A 186 -17.87 36.37 -5.88
C THR A 186 -16.72 35.85 -6.73
N ALA A 187 -15.70 36.67 -6.89
CA ALA A 187 -14.51 36.36 -7.65
C ALA A 187 -13.27 36.30 -6.74
N VAL A 188 -12.48 35.24 -6.89
CA VAL A 188 -11.17 35.10 -6.25
C VAL A 188 -10.12 35.05 -7.35
N GLY A 189 -9.13 35.94 -7.31
CA GLY A 189 -8.10 36.02 -8.33
C GLY A 189 -6.97 36.99 -7.99
N GLU A 190 -6.02 37.11 -8.90
CA GLU A 190 -4.86 38.00 -8.75
C GLU A 190 -5.16 39.37 -9.36
N LEU A 191 -4.85 40.45 -8.64
CA LEU A 191 -4.91 41.81 -9.18
C LEU A 191 -3.69 42.12 -10.05
N VAL A 192 -3.96 42.62 -11.25
CA VAL A 192 -2.93 43.07 -12.20
C VAL A 192 -3.24 44.46 -12.74
N SER A 193 -2.19 45.22 -13.01
CA SER A 193 -2.30 46.50 -13.70
C SER A 193 -1.99 46.28 -15.19
N THR A 194 -2.98 46.49 -16.06
CA THR A 194 -2.86 46.34 -17.51
C THR A 194 -3.04 47.70 -18.22
N SER A 195 -2.26 47.93 -19.27
CA SER A 195 -2.47 49.07 -20.18
C SER A 195 -3.60 48.82 -21.19
N ARG A 196 -3.99 47.56 -21.38
CA ARG A 196 -5.06 47.11 -22.28
C ARG A 196 -6.03 46.23 -21.49
N PRO A 197 -6.91 46.80 -20.66
CA PRO A 197 -8.12 46.06 -20.31
C PRO A 197 -8.87 45.84 -21.64
N GLY A 198 -9.45 44.65 -21.88
CA GLY A 198 -10.41 44.50 -22.99
C GLY A 198 -11.49 45.59 -22.94
N ALA A 199 -12.26 45.80 -24.01
CA ALA A 199 -13.17 46.95 -24.26
C ALA A 199 -14.17 47.33 -23.13
N VAL A 200 -13.64 47.83 -22.02
CA VAL A 200 -14.30 48.27 -20.80
C VAL A 200 -13.53 49.53 -20.37
N SER A 201 -14.04 50.70 -20.79
CA SER A 201 -13.34 51.97 -20.63
C SER A 201 -14.00 52.90 -19.60
N SER A 202 -15.30 52.74 -19.36
CA SER A 202 -16.07 53.60 -18.44
C SER A 202 -16.04 53.03 -17.01
N GLY A 203 -15.61 53.85 -16.05
CA GLY A 203 -15.62 53.49 -14.63
C GLY A 203 -14.54 52.48 -14.19
N SER A 204 -13.61 52.11 -15.08
CA SER A 204 -12.56 51.16 -14.73
C SER A 204 -11.58 51.73 -13.71
N ILE A 205 -11.28 50.94 -12.69
CA ILE A 205 -10.37 51.33 -11.62
C ILE A 205 -8.96 51.49 -12.18
N ARG A 206 -8.30 52.60 -11.85
CA ARG A 206 -6.92 52.89 -12.27
C ARG A 206 -5.98 52.85 -11.08
N SER A 207 -4.81 52.28 -11.31
CA SER A 207 -3.67 52.34 -10.39
C SER A 207 -3.11 53.77 -10.33
N GLN A 208 -2.28 54.07 -9.32
CA GLN A 208 -1.55 55.33 -9.21
C GLN A 208 -0.73 55.67 -10.46
N LYS A 209 -0.30 54.65 -11.21
CA LYS A 209 0.45 54.79 -12.49
C LYS A 209 -0.46 54.97 -13.72
N GLY A 210 -1.78 55.10 -13.55
CA GLY A 210 -2.76 55.30 -14.63
C GLY A 210 -3.19 54.04 -15.40
N HIS A 211 -2.56 52.89 -15.14
CA HIS A 211 -2.95 51.59 -15.69
C HIS A 211 -4.27 51.10 -15.10
N VAL A 212 -5.05 50.35 -15.89
CA VAL A 212 -6.31 49.78 -15.42
C VAL A 212 -6.04 48.54 -14.59
N VAL A 213 -6.66 48.47 -13.41
CA VAL A 213 -6.59 47.32 -12.52
C VAL A 213 -7.62 46.30 -12.98
N ALA A 214 -7.19 45.06 -13.20
CA ALA A 214 -8.03 43.96 -13.61
C ALA A 214 -7.78 42.73 -12.74
N LEU A 215 -8.77 41.86 -12.67
CA LEU A 215 -8.70 40.57 -12.00
C LEU A 215 -8.40 39.47 -13.02
N GLN A 216 -7.46 38.58 -12.71
CA GLN A 216 -7.12 37.45 -13.59
C GLN A 216 -6.77 36.18 -12.79
N ALA A 217 -6.59 35.08 -13.52
CA ALA A 217 -6.05 33.86 -12.95
C ALA A 217 -4.61 34.06 -12.40
N PRO A 218 -4.29 33.54 -11.20
CA PRO A 218 -2.96 33.72 -10.62
C PRO A 218 -1.84 33.11 -11.45
N GLN A 219 -0.80 33.89 -11.82
CA GLN A 219 0.28 33.40 -12.68
C GLN A 219 1.23 32.42 -11.97
N ARG A 220 1.41 32.58 -10.66
CA ARG A 220 2.25 31.71 -9.83
C ARG A 220 1.52 30.46 -9.33
N GLY A 221 0.36 30.17 -9.91
CA GLY A 221 -0.56 29.15 -9.46
C GLY A 221 -1.38 29.60 -8.26
N GLY A 222 -2.62 29.10 -8.18
CA GLY A 222 -3.59 29.46 -7.15
C GLY A 222 -5.02 29.31 -7.66
N PRO A 223 -6.01 29.45 -6.78
CA PRO A 223 -7.41 29.43 -7.19
C PRO A 223 -7.75 30.68 -8.00
N PHE A 224 -8.30 30.46 -9.19
CA PHE A 224 -9.13 31.45 -9.86
C PHE A 224 -10.57 30.93 -9.81
N ILE A 225 -11.43 31.62 -9.08
CA ILE A 225 -12.79 31.16 -8.78
C ILE A 225 -13.76 32.28 -9.15
N LEU A 226 -14.85 31.91 -9.82
CA LEU A 226 -15.99 32.77 -10.08
C LEU A 226 -17.23 31.96 -9.68
N THR A 227 -18.00 32.44 -8.71
CA THR A 227 -19.17 31.73 -8.18
C THR A 227 -20.27 32.71 -7.79
N ASP A 228 -21.51 32.26 -7.77
CA ASP A 228 -22.68 32.96 -7.22
C ASP A 228 -22.78 32.86 -5.69
N HIS A 229 -21.99 31.97 -5.05
CA HIS A 229 -21.94 31.85 -3.60
C HIS A 229 -21.25 33.03 -2.93
N SER A 230 -21.70 33.39 -1.73
CA SER A 230 -20.97 34.32 -0.86
C SER A 230 -19.65 33.72 -0.37
N LEU A 231 -18.67 34.56 -0.01
CA LEU A 231 -17.38 34.09 0.50
C LEU A 231 -17.50 33.09 1.68
N PRO A 232 -18.36 33.31 2.70
CA PRO A 232 -18.55 32.34 3.77
C PRO A 232 -19.08 30.99 3.26
N GLN A 233 -20.07 30.99 2.36
CA GLN A 233 -20.62 29.77 1.75
C GLN A 233 -19.59 29.03 0.90
N LEU A 234 -18.74 29.76 0.16
CA LEU A 234 -17.65 29.19 -0.61
C LEU A 234 -16.64 28.49 0.31
N LEU A 235 -16.22 29.15 1.40
CA LEU A 235 -15.30 28.58 2.37
C LEU A 235 -15.89 27.35 3.07
N GLU A 236 -17.17 27.38 3.45
CA GLU A 236 -17.88 26.24 4.02
C GLU A 236 -17.93 25.06 3.04
N THR A 237 -18.18 25.32 1.76
CA THR A 237 -18.19 24.29 0.71
C THR A 237 -16.81 23.67 0.50
N LEU A 238 -15.75 24.48 0.46
CA LEU A 238 -14.37 23.98 0.33
C LEU A 238 -13.93 23.20 1.57
N ASN A 239 -14.30 23.66 2.76
CA ASN A 239 -13.94 23.02 4.01
C ASN A 239 -14.69 21.70 4.22
N SER A 240 -16.00 21.66 3.93
CA SER A 240 -16.80 20.43 4.02
C SER A 240 -16.28 19.33 3.08
N ARG A 241 -15.93 19.68 1.83
CA ARG A 241 -15.25 18.76 0.90
C ARG A 241 -13.92 18.24 1.44
N THR A 242 -13.13 19.13 2.04
CA THR A 242 -11.85 18.77 2.67
C THR A 242 -12.05 17.80 3.83
N HIS A 243 -13.03 18.05 4.70
CA HIS A 243 -13.37 17.16 5.81
C HIS A 243 -13.87 15.80 5.33
N MET A 244 -14.74 15.77 4.32
CA MET A 244 -15.23 14.53 3.70
C MET A 244 -14.11 13.72 3.05
N ALA A 245 -13.22 14.36 2.28
CA ALA A 245 -12.07 13.68 1.69
C ALA A 245 -11.11 13.12 2.76
N LYS A 246 -10.85 13.88 3.84
CA LYS A 246 -10.06 13.39 4.99
C LYS A 246 -10.72 12.19 5.67
N PHE A 247 -12.03 12.24 5.87
CA PHE A 247 -12.80 11.15 6.48
C PHE A 247 -12.72 9.87 5.63
N ILE A 248 -12.99 9.97 4.33
CA ILE A 248 -12.90 8.85 3.39
C ILE A 248 -11.47 8.27 3.38
N ALA A 249 -10.44 9.12 3.29
CA ALA A 249 -9.05 8.69 3.33
C ALA A 249 -8.74 7.87 4.60
N ASN A 250 -9.17 8.34 5.77
CA ASN A 250 -8.97 7.66 7.04
C ASN A 250 -9.68 6.29 7.08
N CYS A 251 -10.88 6.17 6.50
CA CYS A 251 -11.60 4.89 6.39
C CYS A 251 -10.81 3.87 5.55
N PHE A 252 -10.32 4.25 4.37
CA PHE A 252 -9.53 3.36 3.51
C PHE A 252 -8.23 2.91 4.19
N ILE A 253 -7.53 3.85 4.85
CA ILE A 253 -6.31 3.52 5.61
C ILE A 253 -6.63 2.55 6.76
N GLY A 254 -7.71 2.80 7.50
CA GLY A 254 -8.15 1.94 8.60
C GLY A 254 -8.48 0.52 8.15
N VAL A 255 -9.25 0.37 7.07
CA VAL A 255 -9.61 -0.93 6.49
C VAL A 255 -8.38 -1.66 5.97
N GLY A 256 -7.50 -0.98 5.23
CA GLY A 256 -6.26 -1.58 4.73
C GLY A 256 -5.34 -2.06 5.87
N ALA A 257 -5.20 -1.27 6.93
CA ALA A 257 -4.44 -1.64 8.13
C ALA A 257 -5.06 -2.85 8.85
N ALA A 258 -6.39 -2.93 8.95
CA ALA A 258 -7.08 -4.09 9.54
C ALA A 258 -6.82 -5.39 8.73
N ILE A 259 -6.84 -5.32 7.40
CA ILE A 259 -6.56 -6.48 6.53
C ILE A 259 -5.11 -6.95 6.69
N ILE A 260 -4.14 -6.02 6.71
CA ILE A 260 -2.72 -6.32 6.88
C ILE A 260 -2.48 -6.97 8.25
N THR A 261 -3.01 -6.38 9.32
CA THR A 261 -2.85 -6.92 10.68
C THR A 261 -3.51 -8.30 10.82
N TYR A 262 -4.70 -8.50 10.25
CA TYR A 262 -5.36 -9.80 10.24
C TYR A 262 -4.51 -10.89 9.56
N ARG A 263 -3.97 -10.61 8.36
CA ARG A 263 -3.09 -11.54 7.63
C ARG A 263 -1.79 -11.80 8.39
N ALA A 264 -1.19 -10.78 9.00
CA ALA A 264 0.02 -10.92 9.81
C ALA A 264 -0.21 -11.79 11.05
N ILE A 265 -1.35 -11.61 11.75
CA ILE A 265 -1.76 -12.45 12.89
C ILE A 265 -1.94 -13.89 12.43
N GLN A 266 -2.67 -14.13 11.34
CA GLN A 266 -2.87 -15.47 10.80
C GLN A 266 -1.53 -16.15 10.44
N ALA A 267 -0.63 -15.44 9.77
CA ALA A 267 0.70 -15.95 9.44
C ALA A 267 1.54 -16.24 10.70
N ALA A 268 1.49 -15.37 11.71
CA ALA A 268 2.17 -15.57 12.99
C ALA A 268 1.63 -16.79 13.73
N LEU A 269 0.30 -16.99 13.74
CA LEU A 269 -0.35 -18.17 14.32
C LEU A 269 0.05 -19.45 13.57
N GLN A 270 0.10 -19.42 12.24
CA GLN A 270 0.56 -20.56 11.43
C GLN A 270 2.03 -20.89 11.69
N LEU A 271 2.91 -19.89 11.77
CA LEU A 271 4.33 -20.09 12.12
C LEU A 271 4.49 -20.64 13.54
N ARG A 272 3.69 -20.16 14.50
CA ARG A 272 3.68 -20.69 15.88
C ARG A 272 3.25 -22.16 15.90
N ARG A 273 2.23 -22.55 15.14
CA ARG A 273 1.78 -23.96 15.00
C ARG A 273 2.88 -24.84 14.41
N LYS A 274 3.46 -24.43 13.26
CA LYS A 274 4.58 -25.16 12.63
C LYS A 274 5.81 -25.26 13.54
N ARG A 275 6.14 -24.22 14.30
CA ARG A 275 7.22 -24.26 15.30
C ARG A 275 6.91 -25.25 16.43
N LYS A 276 5.67 -25.31 16.92
CA LYS A 276 5.24 -26.26 17.95
C LYS A 276 5.30 -27.71 17.44
N GLU A 277 4.89 -27.95 16.20
CA GLU A 277 5.00 -29.25 15.53
C GLU A 277 6.46 -29.68 15.36
N ARG A 278 7.33 -28.78 14.88
CA ARG A 278 8.78 -29.04 14.76
C ARG A 278 9.42 -29.37 16.10
N ARG A 279 9.09 -28.64 17.17
CA ARG A 279 9.57 -28.94 18.53
C ARG A 279 9.13 -30.33 19.00
N ARG A 280 7.85 -30.67 18.85
CA ARG A 280 7.32 -32.01 19.17
C ARG A 280 7.99 -33.11 18.36
N ALA A 281 8.22 -32.89 17.06
CA ALA A 281 8.93 -33.84 16.21
C ALA A 281 10.39 -34.04 16.65
N GLN A 282 11.08 -32.97 17.06
CA GLN A 282 12.43 -33.04 17.62
C GLN A 282 12.44 -33.82 18.93
N GLU A 283 11.53 -33.56 19.86
CA GLU A 283 11.40 -34.31 21.13
C GLU A 283 11.13 -35.80 20.88
N ILE A 284 10.22 -36.15 19.98
CA ILE A 284 9.94 -37.54 19.59
C ILE A 284 11.20 -38.18 19.00
N SER A 285 11.93 -37.47 18.13
CA SER A 285 13.17 -37.98 17.53
C SER A 285 14.27 -38.21 18.56
N GLN A 286 14.41 -37.33 19.55
CA GLN A 286 15.37 -37.48 20.64
C GLN A 286 15.02 -38.66 21.54
N LYS A 287 13.75 -38.80 21.95
CA LYS A 287 13.28 -39.95 22.74
C LYS A 287 13.52 -41.28 22.02
N ARG A 288 13.26 -41.34 20.71
CA ARG A 288 13.57 -42.53 19.89
C ARG A 288 15.06 -42.87 19.89
N ARG A 289 15.95 -41.88 19.74
CA ARG A 289 17.41 -42.09 19.79
C ARG A 289 17.88 -42.62 21.14
N LEU A 290 17.38 -42.06 22.24
CA LEU A 290 17.73 -42.51 23.60
C LEU A 290 17.25 -43.94 23.87
N ALA A 291 16.01 -44.27 23.48
CA ALA A 291 15.47 -45.62 23.61
C ALA A 291 16.26 -46.65 22.79
N GLU A 292 16.66 -46.29 21.56
CA GLU A 292 17.53 -47.11 20.72
C GLU A 292 18.90 -47.34 21.40
N GLN A 293 19.51 -46.28 21.96
CA GLN A 293 20.78 -46.38 22.67
C GLN A 293 20.68 -47.26 23.92
N GLN A 294 19.63 -47.11 24.73
CA GLN A 294 19.36 -47.99 25.88
C GLN A 294 19.18 -49.45 25.45
N ARG A 295 18.42 -49.70 24.38
CA ARG A 295 18.24 -51.05 23.83
C ARG A 295 19.55 -51.67 23.35
N ARG A 296 20.44 -50.88 22.73
CA ARG A 296 21.78 -51.36 22.34
C ARG A 296 22.64 -51.71 23.56
N MET A 297 22.63 -50.85 24.59
CA MET A 297 23.36 -51.10 25.83
C MET A 297 22.85 -52.34 26.57
N SER A 298 21.53 -52.55 26.64
CA SER A 298 20.95 -53.73 27.31
C SER A 298 21.30 -55.04 26.59
N VAL A 299 21.26 -55.06 25.25
CA VAL A 299 21.71 -56.21 24.45
C VAL A 299 23.21 -56.48 24.67
N GLN A 300 24.05 -55.43 24.68
CA GLN A 300 25.49 -55.58 24.93
C GLN A 300 25.78 -56.09 26.35
N SER A 301 25.09 -55.56 27.36
CA SER A 301 25.14 -56.02 28.75
C SER A 301 24.76 -57.48 28.88
N HIS A 302 23.64 -57.90 28.29
CA HIS A 302 23.20 -59.29 28.30
C HIS A 302 24.23 -60.22 27.66
N ARG A 303 24.80 -59.83 26.51
CA ARG A 303 25.86 -60.59 25.83
C ARG A 303 27.13 -60.72 26.69
N ARG A 304 27.50 -59.66 27.40
CA ARG A 304 28.65 -59.62 28.31
C ARG A 304 28.42 -60.47 29.56
N GLY A 305 27.20 -60.47 30.11
CA GLY A 305 26.78 -61.36 31.19
C GLY A 305 26.83 -62.82 30.78
N GLN A 306 26.34 -63.18 29.59
CA GLN A 306 26.44 -64.54 29.05
C GLN A 306 27.90 -65.00 28.88
N LEU A 307 28.80 -64.12 28.40
CA LEU A 307 30.24 -64.42 28.31
C LEU A 307 30.88 -64.62 29.68
N ALA A 308 30.50 -63.81 30.69
CA ALA A 308 31.01 -63.94 32.06
C ALA A 308 30.50 -65.22 32.75
N SER A 309 29.24 -65.60 32.55
CA SER A 309 28.68 -66.86 33.07
C SER A 309 29.29 -68.08 32.38
N ALA A 310 29.63 -68.00 31.09
CA ALA A 310 30.38 -69.03 30.38
C ALA A 310 31.84 -69.16 30.91
N ALA A 311 32.46 -68.04 31.28
CA ALA A 311 33.78 -68.04 31.93
C ALA A 311 33.75 -68.60 33.37
N GLN A 312 32.64 -68.41 34.11
CA GLN A 312 32.46 -69.02 35.44
C GLN A 312 32.10 -70.50 35.38
N ALA A 313 31.42 -70.97 34.33
CA ALA A 313 31.14 -72.39 34.12
C ALA A 313 32.39 -73.22 33.72
N THR A 314 33.55 -72.59 33.51
CA THR A 314 34.84 -73.25 33.23
C THR A 314 35.85 -73.15 34.38
N GLY A 315 35.44 -72.67 35.55
CA GLY A 315 36.27 -72.63 36.76
C GLY A 315 36.27 -73.97 37.50
N VAL A 316 37.08 -74.91 37.02
CA VAL A 316 37.45 -76.13 37.75
C VAL A 316 38.48 -75.78 38.82
N ASP A 317 38.25 -76.31 40.03
CA ASP A 317 39.15 -76.37 41.17
C ASP A 317 40.60 -76.70 40.80
N GLY A 318 41.56 -75.99 41.38
CA GLY A 318 42.96 -76.42 41.29
C GLY A 318 44.00 -75.34 41.45
N ALA A 319 43.92 -74.48 42.48
CA ALA A 319 45.12 -73.82 42.99
C ALA A 319 45.95 -74.87 43.77
N ARG A 320 46.57 -75.81 43.05
CA ARG A 320 47.76 -76.51 43.53
C ARG A 320 48.82 -75.43 43.72
N GLU A 321 49.47 -75.40 44.87
CA GLU A 321 50.59 -74.52 45.16
C GLU A 321 51.73 -74.77 44.17
N GLU A 322 51.68 -74.06 43.04
CA GLU A 322 52.73 -74.06 42.02
C GLU A 322 54.02 -73.53 42.65
N GLY A 323 55.04 -74.41 42.71
CA GLY A 323 56.37 -74.06 43.21
C GLY A 323 56.70 -74.59 44.61
N LEU A 324 55.90 -75.49 45.21
CA LEU A 324 56.35 -76.26 46.38
C LEU A 324 57.21 -77.47 45.99
N CYS A 325 58.06 -77.90 46.91
CA CYS A 325 58.87 -79.10 46.78
C CYS A 325 57.98 -80.33 46.72
N VAL A 326 58.12 -81.16 45.69
CA VAL A 326 57.32 -82.39 45.51
C VAL A 326 57.69 -83.51 46.49
N VAL A 327 58.73 -83.32 47.30
CA VAL A 327 59.20 -84.31 48.29
C VAL A 327 58.61 -84.00 49.67
N CYS A 328 58.80 -82.78 50.18
CA CYS A 328 58.25 -82.41 51.49
C CYS A 328 56.88 -81.72 51.42
N ILE A 329 56.52 -81.14 50.27
CA ILE A 329 55.28 -80.37 50.05
C ILE A 329 55.09 -79.24 51.08
N ASP A 330 56.20 -78.72 51.60
CA ASP A 330 56.20 -77.75 52.70
C ASP A 330 57.06 -76.52 52.35
N SER A 331 58.28 -76.75 51.85
CA SER A 331 59.16 -75.70 51.37
C SER A 331 59.01 -75.45 49.87
N ARG A 332 59.22 -74.20 49.42
CA ARG A 332 59.30 -73.87 47.98
C ARG A 332 60.43 -74.63 47.29
N ALA A 333 60.18 -75.08 46.06
CA ALA A 333 61.18 -75.68 45.21
C ALA A 333 62.13 -74.58 44.71
N ASP A 334 63.41 -74.67 45.09
CA ASP A 334 64.48 -73.73 44.72
C ASP A 334 65.65 -74.42 43.99
N SER A 335 65.51 -75.71 43.68
CA SER A 335 66.54 -76.51 43.02
C SER A 335 66.02 -77.12 41.72
N VAL A 336 66.79 -76.95 40.64
CA VAL A 336 66.47 -77.39 39.28
C VAL A 336 67.37 -78.54 38.84
N PHE A 337 66.80 -79.53 38.15
CA PHE A 337 67.56 -80.60 37.50
C PHE A 337 67.93 -80.20 36.06
N LEU A 338 68.96 -80.83 35.46
CA LEU A 338 69.37 -80.53 34.07
C LEU A 338 68.27 -80.82 33.02
N CYS A 339 67.20 -81.52 33.39
CA CYS A 339 66.00 -81.67 32.56
C CYS A 339 65.10 -80.43 32.53
N GLY A 340 65.38 -79.41 33.34
CA GLY A 340 64.61 -78.17 33.45
C GLY A 340 63.53 -78.16 34.55
N HIS A 341 63.31 -79.27 35.25
CA HIS A 341 62.30 -79.33 36.32
C HIS A 341 62.85 -78.76 37.64
N MET A 342 62.24 -77.66 38.10
CA MET A 342 62.43 -77.11 39.44
C MET A 342 61.32 -77.65 40.36
N CYS A 343 61.65 -78.65 41.17
CA CYS A 343 60.63 -79.40 41.90
C CYS A 343 61.03 -79.82 43.32
N VAL A 344 62.25 -79.51 43.77
CA VAL A 344 62.70 -79.84 45.12
C VAL A 344 63.31 -78.63 45.82
N CYS A 345 63.20 -78.56 47.15
CA CYS A 345 63.93 -77.58 47.95
C CYS A 345 65.37 -78.05 48.20
N GLU A 346 66.26 -77.14 48.59
CA GLU A 346 67.67 -77.40 48.88
C GLU A 346 67.86 -78.56 49.88
N LEU A 347 67.04 -78.62 50.92
CA LEU A 347 67.14 -79.68 51.93
C LEU A 347 66.87 -81.05 51.33
N CYS A 348 65.81 -81.20 50.53
CA CYS A 348 65.48 -82.46 49.87
C CYS A 348 66.41 -82.80 48.69
N ALA A 349 67.15 -81.81 48.17
CA ALA A 349 68.06 -81.99 47.04
C ALA A 349 69.31 -82.83 47.39
N THR A 350 69.79 -82.76 48.64
CA THR A 350 71.11 -83.28 49.07
C THR A 350 71.30 -84.81 48.96
N GLY A 351 70.24 -85.58 48.71
CA GLY A 351 70.31 -87.05 48.50
C GLY A 351 69.86 -87.52 47.12
N LEU A 352 69.49 -86.63 46.20
CA LEU A 352 68.87 -87.00 44.93
C LEU A 352 69.87 -87.04 43.77
N SER A 353 69.89 -88.17 43.04
CA SER A 353 70.69 -88.36 41.82
C SER A 353 69.86 -88.38 40.53
N ALA A 354 68.54 -88.24 40.63
CA ALA A 354 67.60 -88.18 39.52
C ALA A 354 66.41 -87.28 39.85
N CYS A 355 65.84 -86.65 38.82
CA CYS A 355 64.66 -85.78 38.96
C CYS A 355 63.43 -86.59 39.42
N PRO A 356 62.72 -86.22 40.50
CA PRO A 356 61.50 -86.91 40.93
C PRO A 356 60.37 -86.93 39.89
N ILE A 357 60.32 -85.93 39.01
CA ILE A 357 59.27 -85.79 37.99
C ILE A 357 59.55 -86.73 36.80
N CYS A 358 60.72 -86.61 36.16
CA CYS A 358 61.00 -87.32 34.91
C CYS A 358 62.04 -88.44 35.03
N ARG A 359 62.59 -88.68 36.23
CA ARG A 359 63.59 -89.71 36.56
C ARG A 359 64.90 -89.64 35.76
N ARG A 360 65.14 -88.56 35.01
CA ARG A 360 66.43 -88.31 34.34
C ARG A 360 67.51 -88.09 35.39
N ARG A 361 68.60 -88.86 35.31
CA ARG A 361 69.76 -88.75 36.22
C ARG A 361 70.48 -87.42 36.00
N SER A 362 70.50 -86.59 37.03
CA SER A 362 71.30 -85.38 37.13
C SER A 362 71.34 -84.95 38.59
N ARG A 363 72.43 -84.32 39.02
CA ARG A 363 72.46 -83.69 40.35
C ARG A 363 71.65 -82.39 40.29
N PRO A 364 70.85 -82.08 41.32
CA PRO A 364 70.12 -80.81 41.38
C PRO A 364 71.09 -79.64 41.53
N ILE A 365 70.78 -78.52 40.87
CA ILE A 365 71.49 -77.24 40.96
C ILE A 365 70.57 -76.25 41.65
N ARG A 366 71.02 -75.62 42.73
CA ARG A 366 70.23 -74.61 43.44
C ARG A 366 70.17 -73.31 42.62
N VAL A 367 68.98 -72.74 42.52
CA VAL A 367 68.75 -71.45 41.88
C VAL A 367 68.58 -70.39 42.97
N PHE A 368 69.48 -69.42 43.01
CA PHE A 368 69.32 -68.24 43.87
C PHE A 368 68.49 -67.22 43.11
N ALA A 369 67.24 -67.00 43.53
CA ALA A 369 66.44 -65.89 43.06
C ALA A 369 66.91 -64.61 43.77
N THR A 370 67.35 -63.61 43.02
CA THR A 370 67.60 -62.24 43.50
C THR A 370 66.32 -61.44 43.60
#